data_AF-A0A1Q7NDK1-F1
#
_entry.id   AF-A0A1Q7NDK1-F1
#
_cell.length_a   1.000
_cell.length_b   1.000
_cell.length_c   1.000
_cell.angle_alpha   90.00
_cell.angle_beta   90.00
_cell.angle_gamma   90.00
#
_symmetry.space_group_name_H-M   'P 1'
#
loop_
_entity.id
_entity.type
_entity.pdbx_description
1 polymer ?
#
loop_
_entity_poly.entity_id
_entity_poly.type
_entity_poly.pdbx_seq_one_letter_code
_entity_poly.pdbx_strand_id
1 'polypeptide(L)'
;YVDDMYLATATFSEDGNAYFPSHTNTYLLARFKDQKQTMKQVERYKQDKPTFVFTRDDEFFERLSYQKLNLVSVYYLEYGNSESDLSDLALTVAKRQRVRRAECGSLALSSTETPKFTFPYGDNLVVLEVSSENSHQSDNKYCEKTRREVARKGIRLTNLMNLSVIEQIK
;
A
#
# COMPACT_ATOMS: atom_id res chain seq x y z
N TYR A 1 11.16 2.23 -17.33
CA TYR A 1 11.25 1.13 -16.35
C TYR A 1 10.70 1.56 -15.01
N VAL A 2 11.40 2.44 -14.29
CA VAL A 2 10.88 3.17 -13.13
C VAL A 2 10.09 4.39 -13.64
N ASP A 3 8.91 4.61 -13.08
CA ASP A 3 8.05 5.77 -13.35
C ASP A 3 8.33 6.88 -12.34
N ASP A 4 8.19 6.57 -11.05
CA ASP A 4 8.53 7.46 -9.93
C ASP A 4 9.35 6.71 -8.87
N MET A 5 10.15 7.44 -8.11
CA MET A 5 10.88 6.89 -6.96
C MET A 5 10.91 7.88 -5.79
N TYR A 6 10.66 7.37 -4.59
CA TYR A 6 10.52 8.15 -3.37
C TYR A 6 11.36 7.56 -2.24
N LEU A 7 11.90 8.43 -1.39
CA LEU A 7 12.33 8.05 -0.05
C LEU A 7 11.12 8.12 0.87
N ALA A 8 10.86 7.05 1.62
CA ALA A 8 9.72 7.00 2.53
C ALA A 8 10.09 6.38 3.87
N THR A 9 9.40 6.78 4.94
CA THR A 9 9.42 6.04 6.20
C THR A 9 8.23 5.10 6.30
N ALA A 10 8.47 3.85 6.70
CA ALA A 10 7.39 2.89 6.92
C ALA A 10 7.02 2.82 8.40
N THR A 11 5.72 2.79 8.66
CA THR A 11 5.14 2.50 9.97
C THR A 11 4.23 1.29 9.80
N PHE A 12 4.63 0.15 10.36
CA PHE A 12 3.86 -1.10 10.33
C PHE A 12 2.81 -1.12 11.45
N SER A 13 1.68 -1.77 11.20
CA SER A 13 0.70 -2.08 12.24
C SER A 13 1.20 -3.19 13.17
N GLU A 14 0.53 -3.39 14.31
CA GLU A 14 0.83 -4.51 15.21
C GLU A 14 0.76 -5.86 14.48
N ASP A 15 -0.28 -6.04 13.65
CA ASP A 15 -0.44 -7.23 12.81
C ASP A 15 0.70 -7.35 11.79
N GLY A 16 1.04 -6.27 11.08
CA GLY A 16 2.15 -6.26 10.13
C GLY A 16 3.49 -6.61 10.76
N ASN A 17 3.77 -6.10 11.97
CA ASN A 17 5.01 -6.37 12.70
C ASN A 17 5.22 -7.85 13.01
N ALA A 18 4.13 -8.61 13.23
CA ALA A 18 4.23 -10.04 13.52
C ALA A 18 4.71 -10.86 12.32
N TYR A 19 4.43 -10.39 11.09
CA TYR A 19 4.76 -11.12 9.85
C TYR A 19 6.05 -10.64 9.18
N PHE A 20 6.56 -9.46 9.53
CA PHE A 20 7.72 -8.84 8.86
C PHE A 20 8.86 -8.48 9.83
N PRO A 21 9.59 -9.47 10.35
CA PRO A 21 10.55 -9.28 11.45
C PRO A 21 11.83 -8.51 11.06
N SER A 22 12.21 -8.49 9.78
CA SER A 22 13.43 -7.85 9.27
C SER A 22 13.17 -6.46 8.64
N HIS A 23 12.23 -5.70 9.18
CA HIS A 23 11.91 -4.37 8.67
C HIS A 23 12.94 -3.31 9.09
N THR A 24 13.09 -2.28 8.26
CA THR A 24 13.74 -1.01 8.63
C THR A 24 12.69 0.09 8.74
N ASN A 25 13.08 1.29 9.17
CA ASN A 25 12.17 2.44 9.19
C ASN A 25 12.16 3.20 7.88
N THR A 26 13.22 3.10 7.05
CA THR A 26 13.39 3.91 5.84
C THR A 26 13.48 3.03 4.61
N TYR A 27 12.65 3.30 3.61
CA TYR A 27 12.53 2.53 2.37
C TYR A 27 12.65 3.42 1.15
N LEU A 28 13.10 2.80 0.06
CA LEU A 28 12.89 3.31 -1.29
C LEU A 28 11.57 2.75 -1.80
N LEU A 29 10.62 3.63 -2.08
CA LEU A 29 9.37 3.30 -2.74
C LEU A 29 9.52 3.61 -4.22
N ALA A 30 9.49 2.59 -5.07
CA ALA A 30 9.62 2.75 -6.51
C ALA A 30 8.36 2.26 -7.23
N ARG A 31 7.86 3.08 -8.15
CA ARG A 31 6.76 2.71 -9.06
C ARG A 31 7.33 2.28 -10.40
N PHE A 32 6.81 1.20 -10.96
CA PHE A 32 7.28 0.64 -12.22
C PHE A 32 6.14 0.52 -13.24
N LYS A 33 6.45 0.69 -14.53
CA LYS A 33 5.48 0.50 -15.63
C LYS A 33 5.33 -0.96 -16.06
N ASP A 34 6.41 -1.75 -15.96
CA ASP A 34 6.44 -3.14 -16.41
C ASP A 34 6.63 -4.07 -15.21
N GLN A 35 5.51 -4.59 -14.70
CA GLN A 35 5.49 -5.52 -13.58
C GLN A 35 6.31 -6.79 -13.87
N LYS A 36 6.17 -7.38 -15.07
CA LYS A 36 6.81 -8.66 -15.41
C LYS A 36 8.33 -8.53 -15.38
N GLN A 37 8.86 -7.44 -15.92
CA GLN A 37 10.30 -7.23 -15.89
C GLN A 37 10.81 -6.86 -14.50
N THR A 38 10.06 -6.05 -13.75
CA THR A 38 10.43 -5.71 -12.37
C THR A 38 10.50 -6.96 -11.49
N MET A 39 9.52 -7.86 -11.59
CA MET A 39 9.53 -9.12 -10.83
C MET A 39 10.76 -9.98 -11.15
N LYS A 40 11.14 -10.12 -12.42
CA LYS A 40 12.36 -10.83 -12.81
C LYS A 40 13.63 -10.23 -12.19
N GLN A 41 13.70 -8.90 -12.08
CA GLN A 41 14.84 -8.24 -11.45
C GLN A 41 14.84 -8.45 -9.92
N VAL A 42 13.67 -8.33 -9.27
CA VAL A 42 13.53 -8.57 -7.84
C VAL A 42 13.89 -10.02 -7.47
N GLU A 43 13.51 -10.99 -8.30
CA GLU A 43 13.88 -12.40 -8.12
C GLU A 43 15.38 -12.65 -8.32
N ARG A 44 16.01 -11.91 -9.24
CA ARG A 44 17.44 -12.02 -9.51
C ARG A 44 18.30 -11.41 -8.41
N TYR A 45 17.82 -10.37 -7.74
CA TYR A 45 18.55 -9.61 -6.72
C TYR A 45 17.91 -9.78 -5.34
N LYS A 46 17.86 -11.03 -4.85
CA LYS A 46 17.47 -11.30 -3.46
C LYS A 46 18.54 -10.76 -2.50
N GLN A 47 18.09 -10.11 -1.43
CA GLN A 47 18.93 -9.59 -0.36
C GLN A 47 18.40 -10.09 0.98
N ASP A 48 19.22 -10.01 2.04
CA ASP A 48 18.80 -10.32 3.41
C ASP A 48 17.70 -9.35 3.87
N LYS A 49 17.78 -8.09 3.43
CA LYS A 49 16.74 -7.10 3.69
C LYS A 49 15.49 -7.38 2.83
N PRO A 50 14.30 -7.39 3.44
CA PRO A 50 13.07 -7.70 2.73
C PRO A 50 12.75 -6.64 1.68
N THR A 51 12.49 -7.11 0.46
CA THR A 51 11.85 -6.31 -0.58
C THR A 51 10.37 -6.66 -0.62
N PHE A 52 9.54 -5.68 -0.28
CA PHE A 52 8.08 -5.78 -0.41
C PHE A 52 7.68 -5.38 -1.83
N VAL A 53 7.05 -6.29 -2.55
CA VAL A 53 6.52 -6.02 -3.88
C VAL A 53 5.01 -6.04 -3.82
N PHE A 54 4.42 -4.87 -4.02
CA PHE A 54 2.99 -4.70 -4.19
C PHE A 54 2.66 -4.85 -5.68
N THR A 55 1.99 -5.94 -6.06
CA THR A 55 1.47 -6.07 -7.42
C THR A 55 0.17 -5.33 -7.55
N ARG A 56 -0.07 -4.79 -8.74
CA ARG A 56 -1.31 -4.14 -9.08
C ARG A 56 -2.15 -5.14 -9.85
N ASP A 57 -3.31 -5.47 -9.30
CA ASP A 57 -4.21 -6.39 -9.98
C ASP A 57 -5.28 -5.56 -10.69
N ASP A 58 -6.01 -4.73 -9.95
CA ASP A 58 -7.03 -3.83 -10.51
C ASP A 58 -7.04 -2.46 -9.81
N GLU A 59 -7.05 -1.40 -10.62
CA GLU A 59 -7.31 -0.05 -10.13
C GLU A 59 -8.82 0.22 -10.14
N PHE A 60 -9.37 0.52 -8.96
CA PHE A 60 -10.80 0.83 -8.84
C PHE A 60 -11.06 2.33 -8.70
N PHE A 61 -10.01 3.15 -8.58
CA PHE A 61 -10.16 4.59 -8.46
C PHE A 61 -8.87 5.36 -8.77
N GLU A 62 -8.99 6.39 -9.60
CA GLU A 62 -7.95 7.38 -9.84
C GLU A 62 -8.59 8.76 -10.04
N ARG A 63 -7.87 9.81 -9.67
CA ARG A 63 -8.20 11.18 -10.01
C ARG A 63 -6.96 12.00 -10.29
N LEU A 64 -7.15 13.05 -11.08
CA LEU A 64 -6.13 14.06 -11.27
C LEU A 64 -5.89 14.82 -9.94
N SER A 65 -4.66 14.78 -9.47
CA SER A 65 -4.18 15.58 -8.36
C SER A 65 -2.89 16.27 -8.76
N TYR A 66 -2.85 17.58 -8.56
CA TYR A 66 -1.63 18.38 -8.75
C TYR A 66 -0.75 18.41 -7.50
N GLN A 67 -1.24 17.83 -6.39
CA GLN A 67 -0.48 17.74 -5.14
C GLN A 67 0.48 16.56 -5.21
N LYS A 68 1.61 16.72 -4.52
CA LYS A 68 2.64 15.69 -4.38
C LYS A 68 2.14 14.51 -3.53
N LEU A 69 2.64 13.32 -3.85
CA LEU A 69 2.39 12.13 -3.04
C LEU A 69 2.95 12.36 -1.63
N ASN A 70 2.12 12.18 -0.62
CA ASN A 70 2.49 12.42 0.77
C ASN A 70 2.46 11.15 1.61
N LEU A 71 1.52 10.24 1.31
CA LEU A 71 1.34 9.01 2.05
C LEU A 71 0.84 7.90 1.12
N VAL A 72 1.43 6.71 1.24
CA VAL A 72 0.85 5.47 0.71
C VAL A 72 0.41 4.63 1.89
N SER A 73 -0.88 4.35 1.99
CA SER A 73 -1.45 3.57 3.08
C SER A 73 -1.88 2.21 2.55
N VAL A 74 -1.34 1.15 3.13
CA VAL A 74 -1.56 -0.22 2.70
C VAL A 74 -2.45 -0.93 3.71
N TYR A 75 -3.48 -1.57 3.19
CA TYR A 75 -4.48 -2.32 3.94
C TYR A 75 -4.63 -3.72 3.36
N TYR A 76 -5.25 -4.61 4.13
CA TYR A 76 -5.74 -5.89 3.65
C TYR A 76 -7.20 -6.09 4.03
N LEU A 77 -7.89 -6.90 3.22
CA LEU A 77 -9.25 -7.35 3.48
C LEU A 77 -9.19 -8.74 4.12
N GLU A 78 -9.71 -8.87 5.35
CA GLU A 78 -9.82 -10.18 6.02
C GLU A 78 -10.95 -11.03 5.42
N TYR A 79 -12.02 -10.37 5.00
CA TYR A 79 -13.20 -10.90 4.35
C TYR A 79 -13.90 -9.75 3.61
N GLY A 80 -14.61 -10.06 2.53
CA GLY A 80 -15.30 -9.06 1.71
C GLY A 80 -14.46 -8.54 0.53
N ASN A 81 -14.04 -9.46 -0.36
CA ASN A 81 -13.50 -9.10 -1.68
C ASN A 81 -14.56 -9.18 -2.79
N SER A 82 -15.85 -9.29 -2.42
CA SER A 82 -16.91 -9.39 -3.41
C SER A 82 -16.95 -8.12 -4.28
N GLU A 83 -17.47 -8.26 -5.49
CA GLU A 83 -17.61 -7.12 -6.41
C GLU A 83 -18.45 -5.98 -5.79
N SER A 84 -19.46 -6.32 -4.99
CA SER A 84 -20.24 -5.34 -4.22
C SER A 84 -19.41 -4.62 -3.16
N ASP A 85 -18.53 -5.33 -2.44
CA ASP A 85 -17.67 -4.73 -1.42
C ASP A 85 -16.66 -3.77 -2.05
N LEU A 86 -16.05 -4.18 -3.15
CA LEU A 86 -15.11 -3.34 -3.92
C LEU A 86 -15.80 -2.10 -4.46
N SER A 87 -17.04 -2.24 -4.96
CA SER A 87 -17.85 -1.11 -5.41
C SER A 87 -18.15 -0.13 -4.26
N ASP A 88 -18.51 -0.65 -3.09
CA ASP A 88 -18.81 0.16 -1.92
C ASP A 88 -17.57 0.87 -1.34
N LEU A 89 -16.41 0.20 -1.40
CA LEU A 89 -15.10 0.74 -1.09
C LEU A 89 -14.75 1.87 -2.07
N ALA A 90 -14.88 1.64 -3.38
CA ALA A 90 -14.63 2.63 -4.42
C ALA A 90 -15.51 3.88 -4.24
N LEU A 91 -16.81 3.71 -3.97
CA LEU A 91 -17.73 4.82 -3.68
C LEU A 91 -17.36 5.61 -2.42
N THR A 92 -16.81 4.93 -1.40
CA THR A 92 -16.36 5.59 -0.17
C THR A 92 -15.09 6.38 -0.43
N VAL A 93 -14.12 5.78 -1.12
CA VAL A 93 -12.86 6.42 -1.54
C VAL A 93 -13.13 7.58 -2.50
N ALA A 94 -14.14 7.50 -3.37
CA ALA A 94 -14.48 8.57 -4.29
C ALA A 94 -14.91 9.89 -3.60
N LYS A 95 -15.43 9.79 -2.38
CA LYS A 95 -15.76 10.97 -1.55
C LYS A 95 -14.53 11.56 -0.86
N ARG A 96 -13.38 10.88 -0.91
CA ARG A 96 -12.13 11.27 -0.25
C ARG A 96 -11.25 12.11 -1.19
N GLN A 97 -11.40 13.43 -1.08
CA GLN A 97 -10.70 14.39 -1.94
C GLN A 97 -9.17 14.28 -1.99
N ARG A 98 -8.52 13.81 -0.92
CA ARG A 98 -7.06 13.68 -0.87
C ARG A 98 -6.53 12.34 -1.39
N VAL A 99 -7.40 11.33 -1.54
CA VAL A 99 -6.99 10.08 -2.17
C VAL A 99 -6.88 10.37 -3.66
N ARG A 100 -5.67 10.26 -4.21
CA ARG A 100 -5.45 10.42 -5.65
C ARG A 100 -5.67 9.10 -6.40
N ARG A 101 -5.43 7.98 -5.73
CA ARG A 101 -5.44 6.65 -6.34
C ARG A 101 -5.76 5.58 -5.31
N ALA A 102 -6.52 4.58 -5.71
CA ALA A 102 -6.78 3.41 -4.90
C ALA A 102 -6.87 2.14 -5.74
N GLU A 103 -6.20 1.09 -5.27
CA GLU A 103 -5.90 -0.10 -6.05
C GLU A 103 -6.01 -1.35 -5.20
N CYS A 104 -6.44 -2.44 -5.83
CA CYS A 104 -6.33 -3.79 -5.30
C CYS A 104 -5.04 -4.45 -5.79
N GLY A 105 -4.49 -5.33 -4.98
CA GLY A 105 -3.21 -5.95 -5.29
C GLY A 105 -2.82 -7.10 -4.38
N SER A 106 -1.65 -7.66 -4.66
CA SER A 106 -1.02 -8.69 -3.85
C SER A 106 0.31 -8.25 -3.26
N LEU A 107 0.73 -8.90 -2.18
CA LEU A 107 2.03 -8.74 -1.54
C LEU A 107 2.91 -9.95 -1.79
N ALA A 108 4.00 -9.74 -2.52
CA ALA A 108 5.11 -10.68 -2.56
C ALA A 108 6.27 -10.16 -1.71
N LEU A 109 6.86 -11.06 -0.92
CA LEU A 109 8.09 -10.78 -0.17
C LEU A 109 9.26 -11.46 -0.87
N SER A 110 10.26 -10.66 -1.26
CA SER A 110 11.53 -11.17 -1.78
C SER A 110 12.64 -10.92 -0.76
N SER A 111 13.17 -12.00 -0.18
CA SER A 111 14.34 -12.00 0.69
C SER A 111 15.11 -13.31 0.51
N THR A 112 16.39 -13.32 0.90
CA THR A 112 17.18 -14.54 1.09
C THR A 112 16.74 -15.30 2.35
N GLU A 113 16.21 -14.59 3.35
CA GLU A 113 15.64 -15.17 4.56
C GLU A 113 14.20 -15.62 4.31
N THR A 114 13.90 -16.86 4.68
CA THR A 114 12.52 -17.37 4.60
C THR A 114 11.76 -16.95 5.86
N PRO A 115 10.61 -16.26 5.74
CA PRO A 115 9.78 -15.94 6.89
C PRO A 115 9.36 -17.19 7.64
N LYS A 116 9.30 -17.11 8.98
CA LYS A 116 8.75 -18.21 9.79
C LYS A 116 7.25 -18.44 9.55
N PHE A 117 6.55 -17.38 9.14
CA PHE A 117 5.12 -17.40 8.86
C PHE A 117 4.84 -16.64 7.58
N THR A 118 3.91 -17.17 6.78
CA THR A 118 3.38 -16.50 5.60
C THR A 118 2.27 -15.56 6.02
N PHE A 119 2.27 -14.33 5.51
CA PHE A 119 1.17 -13.40 5.72
C PHE A 119 -0.10 -13.92 5.00
N PRO A 120 -1.21 -14.19 5.72
CA PRO A 120 -2.34 -14.93 5.16
C PRO A 120 -3.21 -14.12 4.20
N TYR A 121 -3.11 -12.79 4.20
CA TYR A 121 -3.92 -11.89 3.37
C TYR A 121 -3.11 -11.25 2.24
N GLY A 122 -2.04 -11.93 1.81
CA GLY A 122 -1.13 -11.45 0.77
C GLY A 122 -1.86 -11.08 -0.53
N ASP A 123 -2.90 -11.80 -0.91
CA ASP A 123 -3.61 -11.61 -2.18
C ASP A 123 -4.79 -10.62 -2.12
N ASN A 124 -5.06 -10.03 -0.96
CA ASN A 124 -6.25 -9.18 -0.74
C ASN A 124 -5.85 -7.79 -0.23
N LEU A 125 -4.84 -7.17 -0.85
CA LEU A 125 -4.41 -5.84 -0.47
C LEU A 125 -5.25 -4.74 -1.11
N VAL A 126 -5.35 -3.63 -0.38
CA VAL A 126 -5.85 -2.34 -0.87
C VAL A 126 -4.80 -1.29 -0.57
N VAL A 127 -4.39 -0.57 -1.60
CA VAL A 127 -3.41 0.52 -1.49
C VAL A 127 -4.12 1.84 -1.74
N LEU A 128 -3.97 2.80 -0.82
CA LEU A 128 -4.46 4.17 -0.96
C LEU A 128 -3.29 5.12 -1.11
N GLU A 129 -3.19 5.80 -2.25
CA GLU A 129 -2.24 6.89 -2.44
C GLU A 129 -2.90 8.23 -2.11
N VAL A 130 -2.33 8.94 -1.14
CA VAL A 130 -2.80 10.24 -0.68
C VAL A 130 -1.85 11.32 -1.12
N SER A 131 -2.40 12.32 -1.83
CA SER A 131 -1.66 13.53 -2.21
C SER A 131 -2.19 14.70 -1.43
N SER A 132 -1.30 15.36 -0.70
CA SER A 132 -1.64 16.53 0.10
C SER A 132 -0.38 17.30 0.54
N GLU A 133 -0.58 18.54 1.00
CA GLU A 133 0.47 19.33 1.67
C GLU A 133 0.39 19.25 3.20
N ASN A 134 -0.49 18.39 3.72
CA ASN A 134 -0.65 18.20 5.15
C ASN A 134 0.50 17.36 5.74
N SER A 135 0.63 17.39 7.07
CA SER A 135 1.52 16.46 7.75
C SER A 135 1.11 14.99 7.54
N HIS A 136 2.08 14.09 7.51
CA HIS A 136 1.83 12.64 7.41
C HIS A 136 0.87 12.13 8.49
N GLN A 137 0.93 12.71 9.70
CA GLN A 137 0.02 12.39 10.80
C GLN A 137 -1.44 12.77 10.50
N SER A 138 -1.67 13.88 9.80
CA SER A 138 -3.01 14.30 9.37
C SER A 138 -3.57 13.38 8.29
N ASP A 139 -2.73 12.99 7.33
CA ASP A 139 -3.12 12.08 6.26
C ASP A 139 -3.33 10.65 6.77
N ASN A 140 -2.53 10.18 7.73
CA ASN A 140 -2.77 8.89 8.37
C ASN A 140 -4.13 8.88 9.10
N LYS A 141 -4.44 9.93 9.87
CA LYS A 141 -5.77 10.09 10.50
C LYS A 141 -6.90 10.14 9.46
N TYR A 142 -6.64 10.66 8.28
CA TYR A 142 -7.61 10.69 7.19
C TYR A 142 -7.87 9.30 6.60
N CYS A 143 -6.83 8.51 6.38
CA CYS A 143 -6.96 7.13 5.95
C CYS A 143 -7.68 6.29 7.01
N GLU A 144 -7.37 6.46 8.30
CA GLU A 144 -8.08 5.78 9.38
C GLU A 144 -9.57 6.14 9.46
N LYS A 145 -9.94 7.40 9.19
CA LYS A 145 -11.36 7.78 9.06
C LYS A 145 -12.02 7.09 7.87
N THR A 146 -11.32 6.97 6.75
CA THR A 146 -11.80 6.24 5.56
C THR A 146 -12.03 4.77 5.87
N ARG A 147 -11.06 4.11 6.51
CA ARG A 147 -11.18 2.73 6.99
C ARG A 147 -12.40 2.53 7.89
N ARG A 148 -12.66 3.44 8.84
CA ARG A 148 -13.84 3.36 9.72
C ARG A 148 -15.17 3.53 8.98
N GLU A 149 -15.22 4.37 7.94
CA GLU A 149 -16.43 4.50 7.11
C GLU A 149 -16.68 3.26 6.27
N VAL A 150 -15.63 2.66 5.71
CA VAL A 150 -15.68 1.38 5.00
C VAL A 150 -16.16 0.27 5.94
N ALA A 151 -15.63 0.21 7.16
CA ALA A 151 -16.04 -0.76 8.18
C ALA A 151 -17.53 -0.65 8.57
N ARG A 152 -18.12 0.56 8.54
CA ARG A 152 -19.56 0.76 8.78
C ARG A 152 -20.45 0.15 7.69
N LYS A 153 -19.89 -0.15 6.53
CA LYS A 153 -20.57 -0.88 5.45
C LYS A 153 -20.38 -2.40 5.54
N GLY A 154 -19.72 -2.90 6.59
CA GLY A 154 -19.45 -4.33 6.77
C GLY A 154 -18.14 -4.82 6.16
N ILE A 155 -17.37 -3.95 5.52
CA ILE A 155 -16.10 -4.30 4.86
C ILE A 155 -14.95 -4.15 5.86
N ARG A 156 -14.31 -5.25 6.27
CA ARG A 156 -13.21 -5.20 7.24
C ARG A 156 -11.88 -4.94 6.54
N LEU A 157 -11.54 -3.65 6.49
CA LEU A 157 -10.25 -3.17 6.04
C LEU A 157 -9.31 -2.98 7.24
N THR A 158 -8.21 -3.73 7.29
CA THR A 158 -7.22 -3.68 8.39
C THR A 158 -5.90 -3.10 7.89
N ASN A 159 -5.28 -2.21 8.67
CA ASN A 159 -4.05 -1.53 8.27
C ASN A 159 -2.86 -2.50 8.34
N LEU A 160 -2.05 -2.54 7.29
CA LEU A 160 -0.82 -3.32 7.24
C LEU A 160 0.39 -2.43 7.54
N MET A 161 0.52 -1.35 6.78
CA MET A 161 1.59 -0.38 6.93
C MET A 161 1.24 0.95 6.27
N ASN A 162 1.97 1.99 6.66
CA ASN A 162 1.91 3.32 6.06
C ASN A 162 3.30 3.76 5.64
N LEU A 163 3.44 4.23 4.39
CA LEU A 163 4.68 4.77 3.84
C LEU A 163 4.54 6.29 3.73
N SER A 164 5.20 7.02 4.62
CA SER A 164 5.22 8.49 4.62
C SER A 164 6.33 8.97 3.69
N VAL A 165 5.97 9.69 2.63
CA VAL A 165 6.93 10.12 1.60
C VAL A 165 7.71 11.33 2.09
N ILE A 166 9.03 11.18 2.22
CA ILE A 166 9.94 12.24 2.65
C ILE A 166 10.31 13.12 1.46
N GLU A 167 10.74 12.49 0.37
CA GLU A 167 11.19 13.17 -0.84
C GLU A 167 10.95 12.32 -2.09
N GLN A 168 10.73 13.00 -3.21
CA GLN A 168 10.77 12.38 -4.54
C GLN A 168 12.18 12.47 -5.10
N ILE A 169 12.75 11.33 -5.44
CA ILE A 169 14.12 11.19 -5.94
C ILE A 169 14.14 11.15 -7.47
N LYS A 170 13.09 10.59 -8.08
CA LYS A 170 12.95 10.46 -9.53
C LYS A 170 11.49 10.54 -9.97
#